data_AF-A0A7S2HWB2-F1
#
_entry.id   AF-A0A7S2HWB2-F1
#
_cell.length_a   1.000
_cell.length_b   1.000
_cell.length_c   1.000
_cell.angle_alpha   90.00
_cell.angle_beta   90.00
_cell.angle_gamma   90.00
#
_symmetry.space_group_name_H-M   'P 1'
#
loop_
_entity.id
_entity.type
_entity.pdbx_description
1 polymer ?
#
loop_
_entity_poly.entity_id
_entity_poly.type
_entity_poly.pdbx_seq_one_letter_code
_entity_poly.pdbx_strand_id
1 'polypeptide(L)'
;GRGKGKGKGRGIGKGSGMDEAIDAFWETCRPVEGKAATKQAWLQKVSEYGRNLEYAPPFLRADREVVLAAVKSAAGPFRRGQRVELVLEHAAKELKHDRAFIFDAVKEDGMALKFAADELKADREVVL
;
A
#
# COMPACT_ATOMS: atom_id res chain seq x y z
N GLY A 1 9.03 -26.80 -38.26
CA GLY A 1 10.19 -26.53 -37.38
C GLY A 1 9.80 -25.51 -36.33
N ARG A 2 10.11 -25.77 -35.05
CA ARG A 2 9.84 -24.87 -33.92
C ARG A 2 10.87 -23.72 -33.92
N GLY A 3 10.44 -22.48 -34.11
CA GLY A 3 11.29 -21.29 -33.96
C GLY A 3 10.95 -20.55 -32.67
N LYS A 4 11.72 -20.78 -31.60
CA LYS A 4 11.60 -20.06 -30.32
C LYS A 4 12.27 -18.68 -30.44
N GLY A 5 11.49 -17.61 -30.37
CA GLY A 5 11.99 -16.25 -30.12
C GLY A 5 12.34 -16.08 -28.64
N LYS A 6 13.64 -16.08 -28.32
CA LYS A 6 14.13 -15.76 -26.97
C LYS A 6 14.18 -14.23 -26.80
N GLY A 7 13.22 -13.67 -26.06
CA GLY A 7 13.32 -12.34 -25.50
C GLY A 7 14.35 -12.32 -24.37
N LYS A 8 15.43 -11.56 -24.55
CA LYS A 8 16.47 -11.34 -23.54
C LYS A 8 15.90 -10.50 -22.40
N GLY A 9 15.57 -11.13 -21.27
CA GLY A 9 15.35 -10.44 -20.00
C GLY A 9 16.69 -9.88 -19.50
N ARG A 10 16.72 -8.57 -19.26
CA ARG A 10 17.88 -7.88 -18.69
C ARG A 10 18.10 -8.41 -17.29
N GLY A 11 19.30 -8.91 -17.03
CA GLY A 11 19.74 -9.22 -15.67
C GLY A 11 19.84 -7.93 -14.87
N ILE A 12 19.12 -7.88 -13.76
CA ILE A 12 19.40 -6.99 -12.63
C ILE A 12 20.05 -7.86 -11.57
N GLY A 13 21.31 -7.52 -11.27
CA GLY A 13 22.15 -8.27 -10.36
C GLY A 13 21.79 -8.04 -8.90
N LYS A 14 21.91 -9.12 -8.12
CA LYS A 14 22.24 -9.21 -6.69
C LYS A 14 21.81 -8.01 -5.82
N GLY A 15 20.66 -8.16 -5.18
CA GLY A 15 20.24 -7.44 -3.98
C GLY A 15 19.89 -8.45 -2.88
N SER A 16 20.10 -8.06 -1.63
CA SER A 16 19.89 -8.79 -0.37
C SER A 16 18.72 -9.78 -0.31
N GLY A 17 18.82 -10.86 0.48
CA GLY A 17 17.76 -11.88 0.69
C GLY A 17 16.38 -11.39 1.16
N MET A 18 16.20 -10.08 1.36
CA MET A 18 14.89 -9.43 1.47
C MET A 18 14.15 -9.36 0.12
N ASP A 19 14.89 -9.23 -0.98
CA ASP A 19 14.36 -9.16 -2.35
C ASP A 19 13.80 -10.51 -2.81
N GLU A 20 14.39 -11.63 -2.36
CA GLU A 20 13.87 -12.97 -2.63
C GLU A 20 12.56 -13.27 -1.88
N ALA A 21 12.41 -12.75 -0.65
CA ALA A 21 11.16 -12.86 0.11
C ALA A 21 10.06 -11.98 -0.50
N ILE A 22 10.45 -10.81 -1.00
CA ILE A 22 9.55 -9.91 -1.74
C ILE A 22 9.17 -10.54 -3.08
N ASP A 23 10.09 -11.15 -3.83
CA ASP A 23 9.82 -11.87 -5.10
C ASP A 23 8.99 -13.15 -4.89
N ALA A 24 9.21 -13.90 -3.80
CA ALA A 24 8.35 -15.02 -3.43
C ALA A 24 6.93 -14.54 -3.04
N PHE A 25 6.84 -13.37 -2.42
CA PHE A 25 5.59 -12.67 -2.13
C PHE A 25 4.92 -12.17 -3.43
N TRP A 26 5.68 -11.67 -4.41
CA TRP A 26 5.23 -11.34 -5.77
C TRP A 26 4.65 -12.55 -6.49
N GLU A 27 5.26 -13.72 -6.30
CA GLU A 27 4.87 -14.95 -6.99
C GLU A 27 3.63 -15.61 -6.37
N THR A 28 3.43 -15.47 -5.06
CA THR A 28 2.17 -15.86 -4.38
C THR A 28 1.04 -14.86 -4.59
N CYS A 29 1.37 -13.57 -4.78
CA CYS A 29 0.38 -12.52 -5.03
C CYS A 29 0.12 -12.25 -6.51
N ARG A 30 0.81 -12.94 -7.43
CA ARG A 30 0.63 -12.80 -8.87
C ARG A 30 -0.86 -12.92 -9.18
N PRO A 31 -1.48 -11.90 -9.79
CA PRO A 31 -2.85 -12.00 -10.24
C PRO A 31 -2.93 -13.21 -11.19
N VAL A 32 -3.73 -14.22 -10.83
CA VAL A 32 -4.13 -15.25 -11.79
C VAL A 32 -4.67 -14.51 -13.00
N GLU A 33 -3.99 -14.67 -14.13
CA GLU A 33 -4.24 -13.93 -15.36
C GLU A 33 -5.75 -13.85 -15.62
N GLY A 34 -6.31 -12.63 -15.66
CA GLY A 34 -7.65 -12.40 -16.22
C GLY A 34 -8.85 -12.23 -15.28
N LYS A 35 -8.70 -12.09 -13.95
CA LYS A 35 -9.80 -11.58 -13.10
C LYS A 35 -9.39 -10.31 -12.39
N ALA A 36 -10.12 -9.22 -12.64
CA ALA A 36 -10.00 -7.97 -11.91
C ALA A 36 -9.89 -8.28 -10.41
N ALA A 37 -8.74 -7.96 -9.81
CA ALA A 37 -8.52 -8.23 -8.41
C ALA A 37 -9.61 -7.54 -7.59
N THR A 38 -10.46 -8.33 -6.94
CA THR A 38 -11.61 -7.83 -6.19
C THR A 38 -11.12 -7.01 -4.99
N LYS A 39 -11.88 -5.99 -4.59
CA LYS A 39 -11.60 -5.17 -3.39
C LYS A 39 -11.29 -6.04 -2.16
N GLN A 40 -12.04 -7.13 -1.99
CA GLN A 40 -11.87 -8.11 -0.91
C GLN A 40 -10.51 -8.82 -0.93
N ALA A 41 -10.04 -9.25 -2.10
CA ALA A 41 -8.72 -9.87 -2.22
C ALA A 41 -7.61 -8.88 -1.84
N TRP A 42 -7.78 -7.61 -2.18
CA TRP A 42 -6.85 -6.55 -1.78
C TRP A 42 -6.92 -6.22 -0.29
N LEU A 43 -8.09 -6.23 0.33
CA LEU A 43 -8.24 -6.06 1.78
C LEU A 43 -7.44 -7.10 2.56
N GLN A 44 -7.49 -8.37 2.13
CA GLN A 44 -6.67 -9.41 2.74
C GLN A 44 -5.18 -9.12 2.59
N LYS A 45 -4.72 -8.76 1.37
CA LYS A 45 -3.31 -8.46 1.09
C LYS A 45 -2.78 -7.29 1.90
N VAL A 46 -3.54 -6.19 1.99
CA VAL A 46 -3.10 -5.01 2.75
C VAL A 46 -3.22 -5.21 4.25
N SER A 47 -4.13 -6.08 4.71
CA SER A 47 -4.21 -6.46 6.12
C SER A 47 -2.99 -7.27 6.58
N GLU A 48 -2.42 -8.08 5.69
CA GLU A 48 -1.21 -8.86 5.98
C GLU A 48 0.06 -7.97 5.92
N TYR A 49 0.17 -7.16 4.86
CA TYR A 49 1.22 -6.16 4.70
C TYR A 49 0.67 -4.86 4.08
N GLY A 50 0.60 -3.78 4.88
CA GLY A 50 0.06 -2.49 4.42
C GLY A 50 0.81 -1.90 3.22
N ARG A 51 2.13 -2.16 3.10
CA ARG A 51 2.96 -1.70 1.96
C ARG A 51 2.52 -2.23 0.60
N ASN A 52 1.72 -3.30 0.55
CA ASN A 52 1.22 -3.86 -0.70
C ASN A 52 0.36 -2.88 -1.50
N LEU A 53 -0.14 -1.81 -0.86
CA LEU A 53 -0.88 -0.74 -1.51
C LEU A 53 -0.10 -0.08 -2.66
N GLU A 54 1.24 -0.08 -2.63
CA GLU A 54 2.12 0.40 -3.72
C GLU A 54 1.78 -0.23 -5.08
N TYR A 55 1.29 -1.46 -5.06
CA TYR A 55 1.02 -2.27 -6.25
C TYR A 55 -0.48 -2.42 -6.53
N ALA A 56 -1.32 -1.85 -5.66
CA ALA A 56 -2.75 -1.80 -5.89
C ALA A 56 -3.05 -0.96 -7.14
N PRO A 57 -4.09 -1.30 -7.91
CA PRO A 57 -4.54 -0.43 -8.99
C PRO A 57 -5.04 0.92 -8.44
N PRO A 58 -4.98 2.01 -9.22
CA PRO A 58 -5.29 3.36 -8.75
C PRO A 58 -6.66 3.49 -8.07
N PHE A 59 -7.69 2.80 -8.59
CA PHE A 59 -9.04 2.83 -8.02
C PHE A 59 -9.12 2.27 -6.59
N LEU A 60 -8.20 1.36 -6.20
CA LEU A 60 -8.13 0.84 -4.83
C LEU A 60 -7.25 1.70 -3.92
N ARG A 61 -6.27 2.42 -4.48
CA ARG A 61 -5.52 3.45 -3.72
C ARG A 61 -6.37 4.67 -3.38
N ALA A 62 -7.48 4.86 -4.11
CA ALA A 62 -8.51 5.84 -3.81
C ALA A 62 -9.65 5.27 -2.94
N ASP A 63 -9.68 3.96 -2.70
CA ASP A 63 -10.69 3.34 -1.86
C ASP A 63 -10.32 3.50 -0.39
N ARG A 64 -11.12 4.32 0.32
CA ARG A 64 -10.92 4.63 1.74
C ARG A 64 -10.76 3.38 2.61
N GLU A 65 -11.55 2.34 2.37
CA GLU A 65 -11.56 1.13 3.19
C GLU A 65 -10.26 0.33 3.00
N VAL A 66 -9.80 0.18 1.76
CA VAL A 66 -8.56 -0.52 1.45
C VAL A 66 -7.36 0.21 2.04
N VAL A 67 -7.28 1.53 1.86
CA VAL A 67 -6.16 2.32 2.39
C VAL A 67 -6.19 2.34 3.92
N LEU A 68 -7.36 2.48 4.55
CA LEU A 68 -7.45 2.48 6.01
C LEU A 68 -7.08 1.12 6.62
N ALA A 69 -7.47 0.02 5.98
CA ALA A 69 -7.04 -1.32 6.39
C ALA A 69 -5.50 -1.46 6.32
N ALA A 70 -4.89 -0.91 5.26
CA ALA A 70 -3.44 -0.87 5.11
C ALA A 70 -2.75 -0.04 6.21
N VAL A 71 -3.31 1.12 6.57
CA VAL A 71 -2.82 1.98 7.66
C VAL A 71 -2.87 1.24 8.99
N LYS A 72 -3.99 0.60 9.32
CA LYS A 72 -4.17 -0.19 10.56
C LYS A 72 -3.16 -1.33 10.67
N SER A 73 -2.92 -2.04 9.56
CA SER A 73 -1.91 -3.10 9.52
C SER A 73 -0.49 -2.57 9.78
N ALA A 74 -0.18 -1.38 9.25
CA ALA A 74 1.14 -0.75 9.40
C ALA A 74 1.36 -0.07 10.77
N ALA A 75 0.29 0.36 11.45
CA ALA A 75 0.33 1.08 12.74
C ALA A 75 0.49 0.16 13.97
N GLY A 76 0.40 -1.17 13.80
CA GLY A 76 0.45 -2.13 14.91
C GLY A 76 1.74 -2.11 15.76
N PRO A 77 1.70 -2.64 17.00
CA PRO A 77 2.81 -2.58 17.97
C PRO A 77 4.09 -3.26 17.49
N PHE A 78 3.95 -4.26 16.62
CA PHE A 78 5.06 -4.90 15.94
C PHE A 78 5.22 -4.29 14.55
N ARG A 79 5.69 -3.03 14.47
CA ARG A 79 6.07 -2.40 13.20
C ARG A 79 7.13 -3.26 12.54
N ARG A 80 6.72 -4.24 11.72
CA ARG A 80 7.55 -5.21 10.98
C ARG A 80 8.35 -4.51 9.87
N GLY A 81 9.04 -3.42 10.22
CA GLY A 81 9.63 -2.47 9.28
C GLY A 81 8.61 -1.67 8.47
N GLN A 82 7.30 -1.74 8.80
CA GLN A 82 6.28 -0.99 8.08
C GLN A 82 6.15 0.43 8.61
N ARG A 83 5.97 1.37 7.70
CA ARG A 83 5.72 2.78 8.02
C ARG A 83 4.36 3.15 7.43
N VAL A 84 3.47 3.67 8.26
CA VAL A 84 2.19 4.27 7.80
C VAL A 84 2.45 5.33 6.74
N GLU A 85 3.60 6.00 6.83
CA GLU A 85 4.11 6.96 5.84
C GLU A 85 4.14 6.38 4.41
N LEU A 86 4.63 5.15 4.22
CA LEU A 86 4.70 4.53 2.89
C LEU A 86 3.30 4.20 2.34
N VAL A 87 2.39 3.79 3.23
CA VAL A 87 0.99 3.52 2.84
C VAL A 87 0.32 4.81 2.38
N LEU A 88 0.47 5.88 3.15
CA LEU A 88 -0.11 7.18 2.82
C LEU A 88 0.58 7.84 1.64
N GLU A 89 1.86 7.60 1.39
CA GLU A 89 2.55 8.06 0.19
C GLU A 89 1.85 7.57 -1.08
N HIS A 90 1.50 6.28 -1.13
CA HIS A 90 0.82 5.65 -2.26
C HIS A 90 -0.70 5.86 -2.29
N ALA A 91 -1.31 6.32 -1.20
CA ALA A 91 -2.72 6.67 -1.18
C ALA A 91 -3.04 7.79 -2.18
N ALA A 92 -4.24 7.73 -2.76
CA ALA A 92 -4.70 8.75 -3.70
C ALA A 92 -4.77 10.12 -3.00
N LYS A 93 -4.54 11.18 -3.77
CA LYS A 93 -4.49 12.54 -3.22
C LYS A 93 -5.83 12.94 -2.62
N GLU A 94 -6.92 12.50 -3.24
CA GLU A 94 -8.29 12.72 -2.81
C GLU A 94 -8.51 12.30 -1.36
N LEU A 95 -7.96 11.15 -0.95
CA LEU A 95 -8.04 10.69 0.44
C LEU A 95 -7.24 11.56 1.40
N LYS A 96 -6.14 12.18 0.96
CA LYS A 96 -5.33 13.10 1.78
C LYS A 96 -6.05 14.42 2.07
N HIS A 97 -7.01 14.78 1.22
CA HIS A 97 -7.92 15.90 1.42
C HIS A 97 -9.22 15.49 2.12
N ASP A 98 -9.46 14.19 2.31
CA ASP A 98 -10.62 13.69 3.06
C ASP A 98 -10.34 13.77 4.57
N ARG A 99 -11.01 14.71 5.22
CA ARG A 99 -10.96 14.94 6.65
C ARG A 99 -11.27 13.68 7.46
N ALA A 100 -12.31 12.93 7.09
CA ALA A 100 -12.73 11.75 7.84
C ALA A 100 -11.69 10.64 7.74
N PHE A 101 -11.11 10.45 6.55
CA PHE A 101 -10.03 9.50 6.36
C PHE A 101 -8.76 9.87 7.15
N ILE A 102 -8.32 11.13 7.08
CA ILE A 102 -7.13 11.59 7.80
C ILE A 102 -7.34 11.47 9.31
N PHE A 103 -8.52 11.83 9.82
CA PHE A 103 -8.84 11.67 11.24
C PHE A 103 -8.73 10.22 11.69
N ASP A 104 -9.28 9.27 10.93
CA ASP A 104 -9.14 7.85 11.25
C ASP A 104 -7.69 7.37 11.14
N ALA A 105 -6.92 7.85 10.16
CA ALA A 105 -5.51 7.48 10.00
C ALA A 105 -4.63 8.02 11.15
N VAL A 106 -4.88 9.25 11.62
CA VAL A 106 -4.16 9.89 12.73
C VAL A 106 -4.42 9.17 14.05
N LYS A 107 -5.65 8.68 14.25
CA LYS A 107 -5.99 7.84 15.42
C LYS A 107 -5.17 6.55 15.49
N GLU A 108 -4.83 5.98 14.34
CA GLU A 108 -4.00 4.77 14.26
C GLU A 108 -2.51 5.09 14.40
N ASP A 109 -2.02 6.12 13.69
CA ASP A 109 -0.64 6.60 13.81
C ASP A 109 -0.60 8.12 13.62
N GLY A 110 -0.19 8.85 14.65
CA GLY A 110 -0.07 10.31 14.60
C GLY A 110 0.87 10.83 13.50
N MET A 111 1.77 9.98 12.97
CA MET A 111 2.60 10.33 11.81
C MET A 111 1.80 10.51 10.51
N ALA A 112 0.57 10.01 10.46
CA ALA A 112 -0.33 10.19 9.32
C ALA A 112 -0.63 11.66 9.01
N LEU A 113 -0.63 12.53 10.04
CA LEU A 113 -0.89 13.95 9.91
C LEU A 113 0.06 14.65 8.93
N LYS A 114 1.30 14.15 8.78
CA LYS A 114 2.28 14.70 7.83
C LYS A 114 1.82 14.65 6.38
N PHE A 115 0.97 13.69 6.04
CA PHE A 115 0.46 13.45 4.68
C PHE A 115 -0.89 14.09 4.40
N ALA A 116 -1.55 14.62 5.43
CA ALA A 116 -2.80 15.35 5.27
C ALA A 116 -2.59 16.61 4.42
N ALA A 117 -3.67 17.09 3.80
CA ALA A 117 -3.69 18.41 3.18
C ALA A 117 -3.36 19.50 4.22
N ASP A 118 -2.74 20.60 3.80
CA ASP A 118 -2.31 21.66 4.72
C ASP A 118 -3.48 22.29 5.49
N GLU A 119 -4.66 22.33 4.86
CA GLU A 119 -5.92 22.75 5.50
C GLU A 119 -6.30 21.86 6.69
N LEU A 120 -6.06 20.54 6.58
CA LEU A 120 -6.37 19.57 7.62
C LEU A 120 -5.29 19.50 8.71
N LYS A 121 -4.04 19.86 8.39
CA LYS A 121 -2.96 19.97 9.39
C LYS A 121 -3.21 21.09 10.40
N ALA A 122 -3.98 22.11 10.02
CA ALA A 122 -4.39 23.20 10.89
C ALA A 122 -5.72 22.93 11.61
N ASP A 123 -6.44 21.86 11.24
CA ASP A 123 -7.70 21.49 11.88
C ASP A 123 -7.44 20.92 13.27
N ARG A 124 -7.84 21.66 14.29
CA ARG A 124 -7.67 21.26 15.70
C ARG A 124 -8.38 19.94 16.01
N GLU A 125 -9.49 19.63 15.36
CA GLU A 125 -10.19 18.36 15.61
C GLU A 125 -9.40 17.16 15.06
N VAL A 126 -8.47 17.37 14.13
CA VAL A 126 -7.58 16.32 13.58
C VAL A 126 -6.27 16.20 14.37
N VAL A 127 -5.82 17.28 15.01
CA VAL A 127 -4.52 17.36 15.70
C VAL A 127 -4.60 17.00 17.20
N LEU A 128 -5.79 17.03 17.80
CA LEU A 128 -6.04 16.73 19.23
C LEU A 128 -6.23 15.24 19.49
#